data_AF-E8RPR8-F1
#
_entry.id   AF-E8RPR8-F1
#
_cell.length_a   1.000
_cell.length_b   1.000
_cell.length_c   1.000
_cell.angle_alpha   90.00
_cell.angle_beta   90.00
_cell.angle_gamma   90.00
#
_symmetry.space_group_name_H-M   'P 1'
#
loop_
_entity.id
_entity.type
_entity.pdbx_description
1 polymer ?
#
loop_
_entity_poly.entity_id
_entity_poly.type
_entity_poly.pdbx_seq_one_letter_code
_entity_poly.pdbx_strand_id
1 'polypeptide(L)'
;MDLISLRKAHTFRRFREALEANFEQILAALDASDGYLPASYLGAVSNLGRAADSLATDHTVSMAVTTRIAQDDISAAQVLHHNWYSNASNTSERLPGGACTYTDWLEYPIGVAYYGGASVTAPNGEKAVNDLGMLGVTIPAGAKFRVWTKRVGAQVFTGGRGSWHLGAGYLANPASGEQVPRLNHVFYPGAAWVNTYWPTVLGQTQRRSVLFIDDSHGMGEGERGEPDLGGFYGMLERYFSDRCGWTNMSTRGMSLQSFISSHSQRQLIGQYYSDIYIGLGGNDVSAGRTSGQMLADLDTIIGYYPGKSYLSGTELPKTTSTDSWATTANQTPISQEGVSRDFSRAKMYGTRFKRVYDWTKGASCFRTDGTIVHKPGITADGNHLTADGYAMAAAGERQSPLFY
;
A
#
# COMPACT_ATOMS: atom_id res chain seq x y z
N MET A 1 14.53 1.65 -55.64
CA MET A 1 14.79 0.60 -54.63
C MET A 1 14.67 -0.75 -55.31
N ASP A 2 15.70 -1.59 -55.20
CA ASP A 2 15.67 -2.97 -55.71
C ASP A 2 14.66 -3.81 -54.90
N LEU A 3 13.92 -4.67 -55.61
CA LEU A 3 13.00 -5.69 -55.08
C LEU A 3 13.61 -6.53 -53.93
N ILE A 4 14.93 -6.73 -53.93
CA ILE A 4 15.66 -7.44 -52.87
C ILE A 4 15.62 -6.66 -51.54
N SER A 5 15.74 -5.33 -51.58
CA SER A 5 15.68 -4.48 -50.38
C SER A 5 14.27 -4.39 -49.79
N LEU A 6 13.25 -4.39 -50.65
CA LEU A 6 11.84 -4.44 -50.23
C LEU A 6 11.48 -5.77 -49.55
N ARG A 7 11.98 -6.90 -50.06
CA ARG A 7 11.77 -8.21 -49.43
C ARG A 7 12.47 -8.32 -48.07
N LYS A 8 13.70 -7.82 -47.94
CA LYS A 8 14.43 -7.81 -46.65
C LYS A 8 13.72 -6.95 -45.59
N ALA A 9 13.23 -5.77 -45.97
CA ALA A 9 12.46 -4.90 -45.08
C ALA A 9 11.15 -5.57 -44.62
N HIS A 10 10.44 -6.26 -45.53
CA HIS A 10 9.21 -6.97 -45.19
C HIS A 10 9.44 -8.20 -44.28
N THR A 11 10.50 -8.97 -44.53
CA THR A 11 10.88 -10.10 -43.67
C THR A 11 11.29 -9.63 -42.27
N PHE A 12 12.05 -8.53 -42.17
CA PHE A 12 12.47 -7.98 -40.88
C PHE A 12 11.28 -7.43 -40.08
N ARG A 13 10.33 -6.78 -40.76
CA ARG A 13 9.07 -6.32 -40.15
C ARG A 13 8.25 -7.48 -39.59
N ARG A 14 8.04 -8.55 -40.37
CA ARG A 14 7.31 -9.74 -39.91
C ARG A 14 8.01 -10.47 -38.76
N PHE A 15 9.34 -10.52 -38.78
CA PHE A 15 10.12 -11.10 -37.68
C PHE A 15 9.97 -10.29 -36.40
N ARG A 16 10.03 -8.95 -36.49
CA ARG A 16 9.78 -8.04 -35.37
C ARG A 16 8.35 -8.16 -34.84
N GLU A 17 7.34 -8.16 -35.71
CA GLU A 17 5.93 -8.30 -35.32
C GLU A 17 5.67 -9.67 -34.66
N ALA A 18 6.30 -10.75 -35.13
CA ALA A 18 6.20 -12.07 -34.51
C ALA A 18 6.96 -12.16 -33.17
N LEU A 19 8.10 -11.47 -33.03
CA LEU A 19 8.82 -11.34 -31.76
C LEU A 19 8.00 -10.54 -30.75
N GLU A 20 7.45 -9.40 -31.15
CA GLU A 20 6.59 -8.56 -30.30
C GLU A 20 5.33 -9.34 -29.86
N ALA A 21 4.65 -10.04 -30.79
CA ALA A 21 3.47 -10.83 -30.44
C ALA A 21 3.78 -12.01 -29.49
N ASN A 22 4.88 -12.73 -29.71
CA ASN A 22 5.30 -13.82 -28.82
C ASN A 22 5.84 -13.28 -27.49
N PHE A 23 6.47 -12.11 -27.49
CA PHE A 23 6.99 -11.47 -26.28
C PHE A 23 5.84 -11.02 -25.37
N GLU A 24 4.78 -10.43 -25.89
CA GLU A 24 3.58 -10.08 -25.10
C GLU A 24 2.90 -11.32 -24.50
N GLN A 25 2.83 -12.43 -25.25
CA GLN A 25 2.29 -13.69 -24.71
C GLN A 25 3.20 -14.31 -23.63
N ILE A 26 4.52 -14.24 -23.82
CA ILE A 26 5.50 -14.71 -22.82
C ILE A 26 5.45 -13.83 -21.58
N LEU A 27 5.35 -12.50 -21.73
CA LEU A 27 5.18 -11.57 -20.61
C LEU A 27 3.86 -11.82 -19.87
N ALA A 28 2.75 -12.01 -20.59
CA ALA A 28 1.46 -12.34 -19.97
C ALA A 28 1.49 -13.69 -19.23
N ALA A 29 2.18 -14.70 -19.77
CA ALA A 29 2.35 -15.99 -19.12
C ALA A 29 3.29 -15.90 -17.90
N LEU A 30 4.36 -15.11 -18.00
CA LEU A 30 5.28 -14.84 -16.90
C LEU A 30 4.56 -14.06 -15.79
N ASP A 31 3.81 -13.00 -16.10
CA ASP A 31 3.01 -12.24 -15.13
C ASP A 31 1.91 -13.10 -14.50
N ALA A 32 1.25 -13.97 -15.27
CA ALA A 32 0.27 -14.93 -14.73
C ALA A 32 0.91 -15.94 -13.77
N SER A 33 2.15 -16.36 -14.04
CA SER A 33 2.92 -17.26 -13.16
C SER A 33 3.58 -16.54 -11.97
N ASP A 34 3.93 -15.26 -12.11
CA ASP A 34 4.58 -14.44 -11.09
C ASP A 34 3.64 -14.19 -9.90
N GLY A 35 2.33 -14.25 -10.14
CA GLY A 35 1.30 -14.08 -9.12
C GLY A 35 1.18 -15.24 -8.12
N TYR A 36 1.68 -16.44 -8.44
CA TYR A 36 1.55 -17.63 -7.59
C TYR A 36 2.91 -18.13 -7.07
N LEU A 37 2.91 -18.62 -5.84
CA LEU A 37 4.03 -19.23 -5.14
C LEU A 37 3.92 -20.76 -5.22
N PRO A 38 5.06 -21.48 -5.15
CA PRO A 38 5.08 -22.93 -5.27
C PRO A 38 4.37 -23.66 -4.11
N ALA A 39 4.17 -22.99 -2.97
CA ALA A 39 3.52 -23.56 -1.80
C ALA A 39 2.43 -22.62 -1.27
N SER A 40 1.35 -23.22 -0.75
CA SER A 40 0.35 -22.47 0.00
C SER A 40 0.95 -21.97 1.31
N TYR A 41 0.53 -20.78 1.73
CA TYR A 41 0.87 -20.20 3.02
C TYR A 41 -0.34 -19.43 3.56
N LEU A 42 -0.30 -19.11 4.86
CA LEU A 42 -1.26 -18.18 5.43
C LEU A 42 -0.86 -16.74 5.05
N GLY A 43 -1.58 -16.15 4.10
CA GLY A 43 -1.27 -14.85 3.51
C GLY A 43 -2.45 -13.89 3.48
N ALA A 44 -2.22 -12.62 3.18
CA ALA A 44 -3.31 -11.68 2.95
C ALA A 44 -4.08 -12.06 1.68
N VAL A 45 -5.40 -12.22 1.80
CA VAL A 45 -6.31 -12.61 0.70
C VAL A 45 -7.28 -11.49 0.34
N SER A 46 -7.01 -10.26 0.79
CA SER A 46 -7.80 -9.07 0.47
C SER A 46 -6.92 -7.84 0.28
N ASN A 47 -7.39 -6.89 -0.52
CA ASN A 47 -6.68 -5.66 -0.91
C ASN A 47 -6.90 -4.49 0.06
N LEU A 48 -6.89 -4.74 1.37
CA LEU A 48 -7.10 -3.67 2.34
C LEU A 48 -6.65 -4.08 3.74
N GLY A 49 -5.62 -3.41 4.23
CA GLY A 49 -5.21 -3.43 5.64
C GLY A 49 -4.34 -2.19 5.86
N ARG A 50 -4.42 -1.56 7.04
CA ARG A 50 -3.64 -0.34 7.31
C ARG A 50 -3.12 -0.27 8.74
N ALA A 51 -1.93 0.30 8.89
CA ALA A 51 -1.46 0.74 10.20
C ALA A 51 -2.43 1.77 10.79
N ALA A 52 -2.72 1.62 12.07
CA ALA A 52 -3.25 2.75 12.83
C ALA A 52 -2.13 3.78 13.02
N ASP A 53 -2.47 5.07 13.03
CA ASP A 53 -1.51 6.16 13.21
C ASP A 53 -1.81 7.04 14.44
N SER A 54 -2.91 6.76 15.11
CA SER A 54 -3.48 7.58 16.17
C SER A 54 -4.11 6.73 17.27
N LEU A 55 -4.23 7.33 18.46
CA LEU A 55 -4.88 6.77 19.64
C LEU A 55 -6.15 7.57 19.96
N ALA A 56 -7.27 6.92 20.19
CA ALA A 56 -8.47 7.55 20.74
C ALA A 56 -8.44 7.39 22.26
N THR A 57 -8.61 8.51 22.97
CA THR A 57 -8.57 8.56 24.44
C THR A 57 -9.95 8.69 25.07
N ASP A 58 -10.98 8.90 24.26
CA ASP A 58 -12.35 9.25 24.66
C ASP A 58 -13.38 8.15 24.38
N HIS A 59 -12.94 7.05 23.74
CA HIS A 59 -13.80 5.92 23.42
C HIS A 59 -13.17 4.61 23.89
N THR A 60 -14.00 3.73 24.44
CA THR A 60 -13.60 2.36 24.85
C THR A 60 -14.27 1.28 24.01
N VAL A 61 -15.23 1.66 23.17
CA VAL A 61 -15.91 0.78 22.23
C VAL A 61 -16.04 1.47 20.88
N SER A 62 -15.75 0.74 19.81
CA SER A 62 -16.04 1.21 18.46
C SER A 62 -16.41 0.05 17.53
N MET A 63 -17.05 0.40 16.42
CA MET A 63 -17.31 -0.52 15.32
C MET A 63 -16.84 0.10 14.02
N ALA A 64 -16.07 -0.66 13.24
CA ALA A 64 -15.64 -0.28 11.90
C ALA A 64 -16.19 -1.29 10.90
N VAL A 65 -16.55 -0.81 9.72
CA VAL A 65 -16.78 -1.67 8.56
C VAL A 65 -15.87 -1.22 7.42
N THR A 66 -15.36 -2.17 6.63
CA THR A 66 -14.50 -1.89 5.48
C THR A 66 -14.91 -2.79 4.30
N THR A 67 -15.11 -2.20 3.12
CA THR A 67 -15.35 -2.95 1.88
C THR A 67 -14.02 -3.33 1.24
N ARG A 68 -13.91 -4.57 0.75
CA ARG A 68 -12.68 -5.17 0.20
C ARG A 68 -12.98 -5.94 -1.06
N ILE A 69 -11.94 -6.24 -1.82
CA ILE A 69 -11.93 -7.17 -2.95
C ILE A 69 -11.13 -8.39 -2.54
N ALA A 70 -11.73 -9.58 -2.66
CA ALA A 70 -11.06 -10.85 -2.47
C ALA A 70 -9.97 -11.01 -3.54
N GLN A 71 -8.75 -11.32 -3.12
CA GLN A 71 -7.59 -11.47 -4.01
C GLN A 71 -7.33 -12.93 -4.35
N ASP A 72 -7.93 -13.84 -3.58
CA ASP A 72 -7.99 -15.28 -3.81
C ASP A 72 -9.38 -15.78 -3.38
N ASP A 73 -9.69 -17.05 -3.63
CA ASP A 73 -10.89 -17.68 -3.10
C ASP A 73 -10.80 -17.81 -1.57
N ILE A 74 -11.83 -17.34 -0.86
CA ILE A 74 -11.88 -17.34 0.61
C ILE A 74 -13.00 -18.28 1.08
N SER A 75 -12.63 -19.47 1.53
CA SER A 75 -13.55 -20.45 2.15
C SER A 75 -13.36 -20.58 3.65
N ALA A 76 -12.19 -20.17 4.14
CA ALA A 76 -11.86 -19.95 5.55
C ALA A 76 -11.09 -18.64 5.67
N ALA A 77 -11.28 -17.92 6.76
CA ALA A 77 -10.67 -16.62 6.96
C ALA A 77 -10.17 -16.44 8.39
N GLN A 78 -9.06 -15.73 8.50
CA GLN A 78 -8.60 -15.17 9.76
C GLN A 78 -8.49 -13.66 9.63
N VAL A 79 -8.70 -12.91 10.71
CA VAL A 79 -8.58 -11.46 10.72
C VAL A 79 -7.42 -11.07 11.61
N LEU A 80 -6.39 -10.46 11.02
CA LEU A 80 -5.22 -9.97 11.73
C LEU A 80 -5.47 -8.55 12.25
N HIS A 81 -5.29 -8.41 13.55
CA HIS A 81 -5.37 -7.16 14.30
C HIS A 81 -4.03 -6.78 14.89
N HIS A 82 -3.83 -5.47 15.04
CA HIS A 82 -2.72 -4.87 15.75
C HIS A 82 -3.25 -3.92 16.82
N ASN A 83 -2.73 -4.07 18.04
CA ASN A 83 -3.02 -3.19 19.17
C ASN A 83 -1.82 -2.30 19.49
N TRP A 84 -1.38 -1.58 18.47
CA TRP A 84 -0.33 -0.57 18.47
C TRP A 84 -0.63 0.41 17.33
N TYR A 85 0.04 1.56 17.32
CA TYR A 85 -0.11 2.54 16.25
C TYR A 85 1.25 3.17 15.93
N SER A 86 1.42 3.61 14.69
CA SER A 86 2.60 4.34 14.26
C SER A 86 2.34 5.84 14.42
N ASN A 87 2.94 6.46 15.43
CA ASN A 87 2.67 7.86 15.72
C ASN A 87 3.15 8.77 14.57
N ALA A 88 2.20 9.40 13.87
CA ALA A 88 2.48 10.22 12.70
C ALA A 88 3.39 11.45 12.97
N SER A 89 3.55 11.87 14.22
CA SER A 89 4.39 13.03 14.58
C SER A 89 5.86 12.69 14.77
N ASN A 90 6.20 11.43 15.04
CA ASN A 90 7.60 11.03 15.33
C ASN A 90 7.98 9.66 14.78
N THR A 91 7.11 9.06 13.96
CA THR A 91 7.31 7.78 13.24
C THR A 91 7.48 6.53 14.12
N SER A 92 7.39 6.69 15.45
CA SER A 92 7.58 5.58 16.38
C SER A 92 6.33 4.71 16.53
N GLU A 93 6.54 3.41 16.67
CA GLU A 93 5.54 2.41 17.03
C GLU A 93 5.22 2.59 18.52
N ARG A 94 3.97 2.92 18.83
CA ARG A 94 3.48 3.26 20.16
C ARG A 94 2.44 2.27 20.63
N LEU A 95 2.42 2.09 21.95
CA LEU A 95 1.47 1.24 22.63
C LEU A 95 0.24 2.07 23.04
N PRO A 96 -0.98 1.53 22.91
CA PRO A 96 -2.20 2.26 23.24
C PRO A 96 -2.54 2.25 24.74
N GLY A 97 -1.74 1.59 25.57
CA GLY A 97 -1.84 1.63 27.04
C GLY A 97 -2.76 0.58 27.65
N GLY A 98 -3.32 -0.33 26.85
CA GLY A 98 -4.20 -1.39 27.32
C GLY A 98 -4.47 -2.44 26.25
N ALA A 99 -5.09 -3.55 26.63
CA ALA A 99 -5.55 -4.56 25.69
C ALA A 99 -6.77 -4.10 24.89
N CYS A 100 -7.00 -4.73 23.74
CA CYS A 100 -8.20 -4.54 22.94
C CYS A 100 -8.77 -5.89 22.52
N THR A 101 -10.07 -6.08 22.71
CA THR A 101 -10.81 -7.25 22.22
C THR A 101 -11.50 -6.89 20.93
N TYR A 102 -11.25 -7.69 19.89
CA TYR A 102 -11.81 -7.58 18.56
C TYR A 102 -12.86 -8.66 18.37
N THR A 103 -13.98 -8.32 17.75
CA THR A 103 -14.99 -9.27 17.28
C THR A 103 -15.24 -8.98 15.81
N ASP A 104 -15.16 -10.00 14.95
CA ASP A 104 -15.17 -9.80 13.50
C ASP A 104 -16.24 -10.61 12.79
N TRP A 105 -16.77 -10.01 11.73
CA TRP A 105 -17.69 -10.65 10.80
C TRP A 105 -17.31 -10.32 9.36
N LEU A 106 -17.46 -11.31 8.47
CA LEU A 106 -17.45 -11.11 7.03
C LEU A 106 -18.88 -11.01 6.52
N GLU A 107 -19.19 -10.00 5.72
CA GLU A 107 -20.49 -9.85 5.06
C GLU A 107 -20.34 -10.16 3.57
N TYR A 108 -20.95 -11.28 3.14
CA TYR A 108 -20.93 -11.73 1.75
C TYR A 108 -22.16 -12.61 1.40
N PRO A 109 -22.77 -12.46 0.21
CA PRO A 109 -22.78 -11.23 -0.56
C PRO A 109 -23.15 -10.03 0.33
N ILE A 110 -22.63 -8.85 -0.01
CA ILE A 110 -22.94 -7.63 0.74
C ILE A 110 -24.45 -7.43 0.77
N GLY A 111 -25.00 -7.18 1.96
CA GLY A 111 -26.42 -7.00 2.22
C GLY A 111 -27.20 -8.29 2.52
N VAL A 112 -26.54 -9.46 2.51
CA VAL A 112 -27.23 -10.76 2.54
C VAL A 112 -26.92 -11.57 3.81
N ALA A 113 -25.65 -11.90 4.06
CA ALA A 113 -25.28 -12.80 5.15
C ALA A 113 -24.01 -12.34 5.87
N TYR A 114 -23.89 -12.74 7.14
CA TYR A 114 -22.71 -12.53 7.99
C TYR A 114 -22.11 -13.87 8.41
N TYR A 115 -20.79 -13.95 8.40
CA TYR A 115 -20.01 -15.11 8.82
C TYR A 115 -18.99 -14.69 9.87
N GLY A 116 -18.86 -15.44 10.97
CA GLY A 116 -17.96 -15.11 12.07
C GLY A 116 -18.70 -14.75 13.37
N GLY A 117 -18.17 -13.77 14.10
CA GLY A 117 -18.59 -13.40 15.46
C GLY A 117 -17.68 -13.93 16.55
N ALA A 118 -16.58 -14.59 16.18
CA ALA A 118 -15.52 -14.95 17.10
C ALA A 118 -14.84 -13.69 17.64
N SER A 119 -14.34 -13.76 18.88
CA SER A 119 -13.60 -12.67 19.50
C SER A 119 -12.19 -13.09 19.87
N VAL A 120 -11.25 -12.16 19.75
CA VAL A 120 -9.87 -12.33 20.18
C VAL A 120 -9.38 -11.08 20.91
N THR A 121 -8.54 -11.25 21.93
CA THR A 121 -7.92 -10.12 22.64
C THR A 121 -6.46 -10.00 22.23
N ALA A 122 -6.07 -8.81 21.75
CA ALA A 122 -4.66 -8.46 21.61
C ALA A 122 -4.20 -7.75 22.89
N PRO A 123 -3.14 -8.24 23.55
CA PRO A 123 -2.47 -7.50 24.62
C PRO A 123 -1.95 -6.13 24.14
N ASN A 124 -1.56 -5.27 25.08
CA ASN A 124 -0.99 -3.96 24.78
C ASN A 124 0.30 -4.10 23.97
N GLY A 125 0.31 -3.57 22.74
CA GLY A 125 1.49 -3.67 21.87
C GLY A 125 1.68 -5.00 21.16
N GLU A 126 0.65 -5.84 21.13
CA GLU A 126 0.71 -7.14 20.46
C GLU A 126 -0.23 -7.18 19.24
N LYS A 127 -0.08 -8.22 18.42
CA LYS A 127 -1.05 -8.60 17.40
C LYS A 127 -2.00 -9.68 17.91
N ALA A 128 -3.16 -9.79 17.30
CA ALA A 128 -4.05 -10.93 17.49
C ALA A 128 -4.57 -11.40 16.14
N VAL A 129 -4.76 -12.71 15.99
CA VAL A 129 -5.38 -13.31 14.79
C VAL A 129 -6.70 -13.92 15.23
N ASN A 130 -7.80 -13.36 14.75
CA ASN A 130 -9.13 -13.86 15.01
C ASN A 130 -9.47 -14.94 13.97
N ASP A 131 -9.58 -16.20 14.38
CA ASP A 131 -9.93 -17.29 13.47
C ASP A 131 -11.45 -17.38 13.32
N LEU A 132 -11.96 -17.11 12.10
CA LEU A 132 -13.39 -17.21 11.80
C LEU A 132 -13.80 -18.62 11.34
N GLY A 133 -12.83 -19.53 11.20
CA GLY A 133 -13.03 -20.89 10.73
C GLY A 133 -13.51 -20.96 9.29
N MET A 134 -14.17 -22.08 8.97
CA MET A 134 -14.85 -22.28 7.68
C MET A 134 -16.09 -21.37 7.60
N LEU A 135 -16.21 -20.61 6.52
CA LEU A 135 -17.31 -19.67 6.34
C LEU A 135 -18.62 -20.36 5.91
N GLY A 136 -18.56 -21.61 5.44
CA GLY A 136 -19.71 -22.31 4.84
C GLY A 136 -20.13 -21.76 3.46
N VAL A 137 -19.42 -20.74 2.97
CA VAL A 137 -19.50 -20.17 1.61
C VAL A 137 -18.08 -19.92 1.10
N THR A 138 -17.90 -19.91 -0.22
CA THR A 138 -16.68 -19.38 -0.83
C THR A 138 -16.93 -17.97 -1.34
N ILE A 139 -16.13 -17.01 -0.88
CA ILE A 139 -16.03 -15.68 -1.49
C ILE A 139 -15.04 -15.83 -2.66
N PRO A 140 -15.48 -15.76 -3.93
CA PRO A 140 -14.57 -16.00 -5.05
C PRO A 140 -13.61 -14.83 -5.23
N ALA A 141 -12.43 -15.11 -5.77
CA ALA A 141 -11.46 -14.08 -6.17
C ALA A 141 -12.14 -12.99 -7.05
N GLY A 142 -11.81 -11.73 -6.79
CA GLY A 142 -12.41 -10.56 -7.43
C GLY A 142 -13.75 -10.11 -6.84
N ALA A 143 -14.39 -10.91 -5.97
CA ALA A 143 -15.66 -10.50 -5.36
C ALA A 143 -15.46 -9.43 -4.28
N LYS A 144 -16.43 -8.51 -4.18
CA LYS A 144 -16.50 -7.54 -3.09
C LYS A 144 -17.16 -8.17 -1.86
N PHE A 145 -16.60 -7.91 -0.70
CA PHE A 145 -17.17 -8.29 0.61
C PHE A 145 -16.87 -7.20 1.64
N ARG A 146 -17.49 -7.26 2.81
CA ARG A 146 -17.17 -6.35 3.92
C ARG A 146 -16.61 -7.08 5.12
N VAL A 147 -15.74 -6.40 5.85
CA VAL A 147 -15.26 -6.82 7.17
C VAL A 147 -15.82 -5.85 8.20
N TRP A 148 -16.57 -6.38 9.14
CA TRP A 148 -17.06 -5.67 10.31
C TRP A 148 -16.17 -6.03 11.50
N THR A 149 -15.70 -5.02 12.22
CA THR A 149 -14.83 -5.19 13.39
C THR A 149 -15.38 -4.36 14.53
N LYS A 150 -15.88 -5.02 15.57
CA LYS A 150 -16.15 -4.42 16.86
C LYS A 150 -14.89 -4.47 17.72
N ARG A 151 -14.64 -3.41 18.48
CA ARG A 151 -13.46 -3.26 19.33
C ARG A 151 -13.89 -2.81 20.72
N VAL A 152 -13.35 -3.44 21.76
CA VAL A 152 -13.61 -3.12 23.16
C VAL A 152 -12.28 -3.05 23.92
N GLY A 153 -11.99 -1.91 24.55
CA GLY A 153 -10.72 -1.63 25.21
C GLY A 153 -9.98 -0.47 24.54
N ALA A 154 -8.64 -0.57 24.45
CA ALA A 154 -7.81 0.48 23.88
C ALA A 154 -8.10 0.68 22.37
N GLN A 155 -8.19 1.94 21.92
CA GLN A 155 -8.68 2.26 20.57
C GLN A 155 -7.59 2.95 19.74
N VAL A 156 -7.01 2.22 18.80
CA VAL A 156 -6.11 2.79 17.77
C VAL A 156 -6.85 3.01 16.46
N PHE A 157 -6.55 4.03 15.67
CA PHE A 157 -7.21 4.26 14.39
C PHE A 157 -6.25 4.91 13.39
N THR A 158 -6.60 4.92 12.10
CA THR A 158 -5.91 5.80 11.13
C THR A 158 -6.77 7.05 10.96
N GLY A 159 -6.20 8.20 11.29
CA GLY A 159 -6.87 9.48 11.21
C GLY A 159 -6.89 10.04 9.79
N GLY A 160 -7.69 11.09 9.59
CA GLY A 160 -7.44 12.00 8.49
C GLY A 160 -7.91 11.53 7.10
N ARG A 161 -8.58 10.39 6.99
CA ARG A 161 -9.00 9.81 5.70
C ARG A 161 -10.49 9.63 5.74
N GLY A 162 -11.20 10.42 4.94
CA GLY A 162 -12.65 10.50 4.97
C GLY A 162 -13.31 9.12 4.84
N SER A 163 -14.51 9.02 5.37
CA SER A 163 -15.48 7.90 5.32
C SER A 163 -15.90 7.46 3.91
N TRP A 164 -15.15 7.86 2.88
CA TRP A 164 -15.56 7.77 1.49
C TRP A 164 -15.28 6.40 0.86
N HIS A 165 -14.74 5.43 1.60
CA HIS A 165 -14.82 4.06 1.13
C HIS A 165 -16.30 3.67 1.07
N LEU A 166 -16.77 3.22 -0.09
CA LEU A 166 -18.16 2.82 -0.34
C LEU A 166 -18.64 1.80 0.71
N GLY A 167 -19.30 2.29 1.76
CA GLY A 167 -19.80 1.49 2.88
C GLY A 167 -18.80 1.21 4.01
N ALA A 168 -17.69 1.95 4.11
CA ALA A 168 -16.97 2.01 5.37
C ALA A 168 -17.62 3.02 6.31
N GLY A 169 -17.74 2.67 7.57
CA GLY A 169 -18.31 3.55 8.55
C GLY A 169 -17.80 3.20 9.93
N TYR A 170 -17.72 4.25 10.74
CA TYR A 170 -17.29 4.17 12.11
C TYR A 170 -18.48 4.53 12.99
N LEU A 171 -18.77 3.67 13.95
CA LEU A 171 -19.63 4.01 15.06
C LEU A 171 -18.74 4.16 16.30
N ALA A 172 -18.44 5.40 16.67
CA ALA A 172 -17.98 5.72 18.01
C ALA A 172 -19.17 5.67 18.96
N ASN A 173 -19.03 4.99 20.10
CA ASN A 173 -20.10 4.86 21.10
C ASN A 173 -21.44 4.36 20.49
N PRO A 174 -21.51 3.15 19.91
CA PRO A 174 -22.82 2.52 19.79
C PRO A 174 -23.41 2.48 21.21
N ALA A 175 -24.68 2.88 21.36
CA ALA A 175 -25.38 2.73 22.63
C ALA A 175 -25.09 1.32 23.17
N SER A 176 -24.76 1.21 24.46
CA SER A 176 -23.98 0.14 25.12
C SER A 176 -24.52 -1.31 25.02
N GLY A 177 -25.48 -1.60 24.15
CA GLY A 177 -26.04 -2.91 23.87
C GLY A 177 -25.88 -3.42 22.44
N GLU A 178 -25.33 -2.66 21.49
CA GLU A 178 -25.22 -3.15 20.11
C GLU A 178 -24.01 -4.09 19.93
N GLN A 179 -24.32 -5.38 19.76
CA GLN A 179 -23.32 -6.45 19.73
C GLN A 179 -23.08 -7.04 18.34
N VAL A 180 -23.94 -6.75 17.36
CA VAL A 180 -23.92 -7.40 16.05
C VAL A 180 -24.11 -6.34 14.95
N PRO A 181 -23.38 -6.44 13.83
CA PRO A 181 -23.68 -5.68 12.62
C PRO A 181 -25.16 -5.77 12.25
N ARG A 182 -25.76 -4.67 11.81
CA ARG A 182 -27.13 -4.67 11.28
C ARG A 182 -27.13 -4.14 9.86
N LEU A 183 -27.92 -4.79 9.01
CA LEU A 183 -28.06 -4.44 7.58
C LEU A 183 -28.57 -3.00 7.36
N ASN A 184 -29.16 -2.36 8.38
CA ASN A 184 -29.73 -1.02 8.33
C ASN A 184 -28.99 0.00 9.20
N HIS A 185 -27.71 -0.22 9.50
CA HIS A 185 -26.93 0.77 10.24
C HIS A 185 -26.87 2.11 9.50
N VAL A 186 -27.38 3.16 10.16
CA VAL A 186 -27.19 4.54 9.73
C VAL A 186 -25.79 4.94 10.18
N PHE A 187 -24.84 4.93 9.25
CA PHE A 187 -23.54 5.54 9.49
C PHE A 187 -23.75 7.03 9.72
N TYR A 188 -23.28 7.57 10.84
CA TYR A 188 -23.35 9.00 11.10
C TYR A 188 -22.46 9.74 10.09
N PRO A 189 -23.03 10.44 9.08
CA PRO A 189 -22.23 11.08 8.03
C PRO A 189 -21.59 12.40 8.49
N GLY A 190 -21.71 12.74 9.77
CA GLY A 190 -21.58 14.11 10.27
C GLY A 190 -20.17 14.59 10.59
N ALA A 191 -19.15 13.73 10.57
CA ALA A 191 -17.77 14.14 10.84
C ALA A 191 -16.93 14.04 9.56
N ALA A 192 -16.38 15.17 9.11
CA ALA A 192 -15.45 15.26 7.98
C ALA A 192 -14.15 14.43 8.15
N TRP A 193 -13.97 13.82 9.33
CA TRP A 193 -12.83 12.99 9.70
C TRP A 193 -13.34 11.70 10.35
N VAL A 194 -13.49 10.65 9.55
CA VAL A 194 -13.92 9.35 10.08
C VAL A 194 -12.70 8.50 10.36
N ASN A 195 -12.31 8.51 11.63
CA ASN A 195 -11.31 7.62 12.19
C ASN A 195 -11.76 6.17 11.98
N THR A 196 -11.06 5.42 11.13
CA THR A 196 -11.43 4.04 10.81
C THR A 196 -10.31 3.09 11.26
N TYR A 197 -10.62 1.80 11.31
CA TYR A 197 -9.65 0.76 11.60
C TYR A 197 -9.75 -0.31 10.51
N TRP A 198 -8.60 -0.69 9.96
CA TRP A 198 -8.50 -1.55 8.79
C TRP A 198 -7.68 -2.79 9.14
N PRO A 199 -8.28 -3.85 9.69
CA PRO A 199 -7.56 -5.11 9.93
C PRO A 199 -7.18 -5.77 8.60
N THR A 200 -6.40 -6.84 8.63
CA THR A 200 -6.10 -7.63 7.41
C THR A 200 -6.91 -8.93 7.41
N VAL A 201 -7.49 -9.32 6.27
CA VAL A 201 -8.04 -10.68 6.11
C VAL A 201 -6.96 -11.60 5.56
N LEU A 202 -6.69 -12.66 6.31
CA LEU A 202 -5.77 -13.72 5.98
C LEU A 202 -6.53 -14.98 5.56
N GLY A 203 -5.91 -15.78 4.70
CA GLY A 203 -6.40 -17.08 4.26
C GLY A 203 -5.26 -17.94 3.74
N GLN A 204 -5.50 -19.23 3.56
CA GLN A 204 -4.55 -20.07 2.83
C GLN A 204 -4.56 -19.64 1.37
N THR A 205 -3.39 -19.30 0.84
CA THR A 205 -3.26 -18.80 -0.52
C THR A 205 -1.92 -19.23 -1.10
N GLN A 206 -1.90 -19.41 -2.42
CA GLN A 206 -0.67 -19.48 -3.20
C GLN A 206 -0.34 -18.12 -3.83
N ARG A 207 -1.26 -17.16 -3.81
CA ARG A 207 -1.03 -15.85 -4.42
C ARG A 207 -0.06 -15.05 -3.58
N ARG A 208 0.74 -14.23 -4.26
CA ARG A 208 1.60 -13.26 -3.58
C ARG A 208 0.76 -12.32 -2.72
N SER A 209 1.35 -11.83 -1.64
CA SER A 209 0.81 -10.74 -0.85
C SER A 209 1.93 -9.83 -0.36
N VAL A 210 1.65 -8.53 -0.27
CA VAL A 210 2.67 -7.49 -0.05
C VAL A 210 2.40 -6.71 1.24
N LEU A 211 3.42 -6.59 2.09
CA LEU A 211 3.44 -5.61 3.18
C LEU A 211 4.11 -4.33 2.68
N PHE A 212 3.43 -3.18 2.76
CA PHE A 212 4.05 -1.89 2.43
C PHE A 212 4.69 -1.26 3.67
N ILE A 213 5.98 -0.97 3.56
CA ILE A 213 6.75 -0.16 4.49
C ILE A 213 7.22 1.07 3.71
N ASP A 214 6.52 2.16 3.89
CA ASP A 214 6.76 3.40 3.15
C ASP A 214 6.54 4.63 4.04
N ASP A 215 6.74 5.81 3.47
CA ASP A 215 6.59 7.09 4.11
C ASP A 215 5.22 7.75 3.84
N SER A 216 5.17 9.08 3.77
CA SER A 216 3.96 9.83 3.43
C SER A 216 3.45 9.55 2.01
N HIS A 217 4.29 9.12 1.07
CA HIS A 217 3.88 8.80 -0.31
C HIS A 217 3.13 7.48 -0.42
N GLY A 218 3.61 6.42 0.25
CA GLY A 218 2.87 5.16 0.33
C GLY A 218 1.60 5.30 1.18
N MET A 219 1.58 6.25 2.10
CA MET A 219 0.34 6.71 2.72
C MET A 219 -0.57 7.43 1.72
N GLY A 220 -0.09 8.06 0.66
CA GLY A 220 -0.93 8.90 -0.20
C GLY A 220 -1.24 10.27 0.39
N GLU A 221 -0.33 10.83 1.19
CA GLU A 221 -0.45 12.21 1.66
C GLU A 221 -0.40 13.19 0.49
N GLY A 222 -1.12 14.31 0.58
CA GLY A 222 -1.31 15.25 -0.54
C GLY A 222 -2.57 14.98 -1.36
N GLU A 223 -3.11 13.77 -1.28
CA GLU A 223 -4.42 13.42 -1.82
C GLU A 223 -5.52 14.06 -0.95
N ARG A 224 -5.96 15.27 -1.34
CA ARG A 224 -7.12 15.95 -0.76
C ARG A 224 -8.34 15.67 -1.64
N GLY A 225 -9.32 14.91 -1.14
CA GLY A 225 -10.56 14.65 -1.87
C GLY A 225 -11.13 13.26 -1.62
N GLU A 226 -12.16 12.93 -2.40
CA GLU A 226 -12.68 11.57 -2.46
C GLU A 226 -11.57 10.65 -2.99
N PRO A 227 -11.29 9.50 -2.35
CA PRO A 227 -10.44 8.49 -2.94
C PRO A 227 -11.04 8.04 -4.28
N ASP A 228 -10.30 7.26 -5.07
CA ASP A 228 -10.93 6.65 -6.23
C ASP A 228 -12.16 5.80 -5.85
N LEU A 229 -12.94 5.41 -6.85
CA LEU A 229 -14.13 4.56 -6.66
C LEU A 229 -13.83 3.24 -5.93
N GLY A 230 -12.56 2.85 -5.79
CA GLY A 230 -12.10 1.70 -5.02
C GLY A 230 -11.77 2.00 -3.55
N GLY A 231 -11.65 3.27 -3.18
CA GLY A 231 -11.21 3.70 -1.86
C GLY A 231 -9.70 3.60 -1.66
N PHE A 232 -8.90 3.54 -2.72
CA PHE A 232 -7.45 3.42 -2.60
C PHE A 232 -6.78 4.79 -2.52
N TYR A 233 -5.75 4.89 -1.69
CA TYR A 233 -4.98 6.12 -1.51
C TYR A 233 -3.52 5.94 -1.89
N GLY A 234 -2.94 6.95 -2.51
CA GLY A 234 -1.55 6.92 -2.93
C GLY A 234 -1.27 5.94 -4.07
N MET A 235 -0.02 5.92 -4.53
CA MET A 235 0.38 5.12 -5.69
C MET A 235 0.35 3.62 -5.43
N LEU A 236 0.73 3.16 -4.23
CA LEU A 236 0.86 1.74 -3.91
C LEU A 236 -0.49 1.04 -3.90
N GLU A 237 -1.46 1.59 -3.17
CA GLU A 237 -2.75 0.93 -3.05
C GLU A 237 -3.47 0.86 -4.38
N ARG A 238 -3.40 1.94 -5.18
CA ARG A 238 -3.93 1.97 -6.55
C ARG A 238 -3.26 0.90 -7.41
N TYR A 239 -1.94 0.83 -7.36
CA TYR A 239 -1.16 -0.11 -8.14
C TYR A 239 -1.44 -1.58 -7.75
N PHE A 240 -1.52 -1.92 -6.47
CA PHE A 240 -1.70 -3.31 -6.02
C PHE A 240 -3.16 -3.72 -5.82
N SER A 241 -4.11 -2.79 -5.95
CA SER A 241 -5.54 -2.97 -5.62
C SER A 241 -6.18 -4.23 -6.18
N ASP A 242 -5.87 -4.62 -7.42
CA ASP A 242 -6.45 -5.74 -8.14
C ASP A 242 -5.45 -6.87 -8.43
N ARG A 243 -4.23 -6.78 -7.88
CA ARG A 243 -3.13 -7.69 -8.21
C ARG A 243 -2.90 -8.74 -7.13
N CYS A 244 -2.95 -8.33 -5.85
CA CYS A 244 -2.63 -9.19 -4.72
C CYS A 244 -3.25 -8.71 -3.41
N GLY A 245 -3.23 -9.57 -2.39
CA GLY A 245 -3.51 -9.12 -1.03
C GLY A 245 -2.40 -8.20 -0.52
N TRP A 246 -2.75 -7.19 0.25
CA TRP A 246 -1.75 -6.27 0.79
C TRP A 246 -2.19 -5.62 2.09
N THR A 247 -1.21 -5.10 2.81
CA THR A 247 -1.42 -4.20 3.95
C THR A 247 -0.45 -3.04 3.91
N ASN A 248 -1.01 -1.85 4.06
CA ASN A 248 -0.28 -0.60 4.04
C ASN A 248 0.14 -0.18 5.44
N MET A 249 1.39 -0.45 5.83
CA MET A 249 1.96 -0.02 7.11
C MET A 249 2.80 1.26 6.98
N SER A 250 2.58 2.03 5.91
CA SER A 250 3.31 3.29 5.68
C SER A 250 3.06 4.31 6.76
N THR A 251 3.99 5.24 6.95
CA THR A 251 3.89 6.27 7.99
C THR A 251 4.51 7.58 7.55
N ARG A 252 3.77 8.67 7.74
CA ARG A 252 4.22 10.02 7.45
C ARG A 252 5.59 10.30 8.09
N GLY A 253 6.51 10.84 7.28
CA GLY A 253 7.83 11.26 7.76
C GLY A 253 8.79 10.10 8.07
N MET A 254 8.39 8.83 7.87
CA MET A 254 9.26 7.68 8.09
C MET A 254 10.52 7.80 7.22
N SER A 255 11.67 7.64 7.85
CA SER A 255 12.96 7.49 7.19
C SER A 255 13.46 6.06 7.37
N LEU A 256 14.47 5.66 6.62
CA LEU A 256 15.13 4.36 6.80
C LEU A 256 15.64 4.21 8.24
N GLN A 257 16.31 5.25 8.76
CA GLN A 257 16.84 5.27 10.11
C GLN A 257 15.75 5.24 11.19
N SER A 258 14.66 5.97 10.99
CA SER A 258 13.57 6.00 11.97
C SER A 258 12.83 4.66 12.01
N PHE A 259 12.66 4.01 10.85
CA PHE A 259 12.13 2.65 10.79
C PHE A 259 13.05 1.66 11.51
N ILE A 260 14.37 1.69 11.25
CA ILE A 260 15.34 0.85 11.98
C ILE A 260 15.19 0.99 13.50
N SER A 261 14.99 2.23 13.97
CA SER A 261 14.83 2.52 15.40
C SER A 261 13.48 2.07 15.97
N SER A 262 12.50 1.72 15.12
CA SER A 262 11.13 1.43 15.50
C SER A 262 10.39 0.55 14.48
N HIS A 263 10.83 -0.71 14.34
CA HIS A 263 10.32 -1.66 13.33
C HIS A 263 9.61 -2.90 13.87
N SER A 264 9.78 -3.18 15.18
CA SER A 264 9.46 -4.48 15.78
C SER A 264 8.05 -4.96 15.47
N GLN A 265 7.07 -4.06 15.47
CA GLN A 265 5.68 -4.40 15.26
C GLN A 265 5.36 -4.69 13.80
N ARG A 266 5.86 -3.87 12.87
CA ARG A 266 5.75 -4.18 11.44
C ARG A 266 6.49 -5.46 11.06
N GLN A 267 7.63 -5.74 11.71
CA GLN A 267 8.38 -6.97 11.49
C GLN A 267 7.55 -8.21 11.83
N LEU A 268 6.87 -8.19 12.99
CA LEU A 268 5.99 -9.28 13.40
C LEU A 268 4.84 -9.54 12.42
N ILE A 269 4.37 -8.52 11.70
CA ILE A 269 3.31 -8.63 10.70
C ILE A 269 3.85 -9.21 9.39
N GLY A 270 5.10 -8.92 9.03
CA GLY A 270 5.74 -9.39 7.80
C GLY A 270 5.75 -10.91 7.61
N GLN A 271 5.55 -11.70 8.67
CA GLN A 271 5.46 -13.16 8.55
C GLN A 271 4.33 -13.64 7.62
N TYR A 272 3.22 -12.89 7.54
CA TYR A 272 2.03 -13.21 6.73
C TYR A 272 2.10 -12.75 5.27
N TYR A 273 3.25 -12.24 4.82
CA TYR A 273 3.40 -11.70 3.47
C TYR A 273 4.51 -12.43 2.74
N SER A 274 4.37 -12.63 1.44
CA SER A 274 5.43 -13.19 0.60
C SER A 274 6.48 -12.13 0.22
N ASP A 275 6.01 -10.89 0.14
CA ASP A 275 6.76 -9.75 -0.37
C ASP A 275 6.72 -8.58 0.61
N ILE A 276 7.83 -7.85 0.71
CA ILE A 276 7.94 -6.60 1.46
C ILE A 276 8.28 -5.50 0.46
N TYR A 277 7.41 -4.50 0.34
CA TYR A 277 7.72 -3.28 -0.39
C TYR A 277 8.36 -2.28 0.57
N ILE A 278 9.53 -1.75 0.20
CA ILE A 278 10.27 -0.75 0.97
C ILE A 278 10.38 0.51 0.12
N GLY A 279 9.55 1.51 0.41
CA GLY A 279 9.52 2.80 -0.29
C GLY A 279 10.24 3.94 0.41
N LEU A 280 11.01 3.63 1.47
CA LEU A 280 11.69 4.63 2.29
C LEU A 280 12.94 5.20 1.59
N GLY A 281 13.27 6.45 1.93
CA GLY A 281 14.47 7.15 1.48
C GLY A 281 14.25 8.64 1.22
N GLY A 282 13.03 9.02 0.82
CA GLY A 282 12.70 10.41 0.51
C GLY A 282 12.93 11.38 1.67
N ASN A 283 12.62 10.96 2.91
CA ASN A 283 12.88 11.76 4.10
C ASN A 283 14.35 11.79 4.52
N ASP A 284 15.11 10.72 4.25
CA ASP A 284 16.56 10.67 4.46
C ASP A 284 17.30 11.64 3.53
N VAL A 285 16.86 11.74 2.27
CA VAL A 285 17.36 12.74 1.30
C VAL A 285 17.13 14.16 1.83
N SER A 286 15.93 14.46 2.33
CA SER A 286 15.62 15.76 2.93
C SER A 286 16.43 16.05 4.20
N ALA A 287 16.83 15.01 4.94
CA ALA A 287 17.72 15.13 6.09
C ALA A 287 19.21 15.23 5.72
N GLY A 288 19.55 15.28 4.42
CA GLY A 288 20.93 15.41 3.95
C GLY A 288 21.77 14.14 4.06
N ARG A 289 21.14 12.97 4.22
CA ARG A 289 21.84 11.68 4.23
C ARG A 289 22.33 11.31 2.84
N THR A 290 23.44 10.58 2.77
CA THR A 290 24.02 10.12 1.49
C THR A 290 23.38 8.82 0.99
N SER A 291 23.47 8.55 -0.31
CA SER A 291 23.00 7.29 -0.92
C SER A 291 23.67 6.06 -0.27
N GLY A 292 24.97 6.13 0.03
CA GLY A 292 25.68 5.04 0.71
C GLY A 292 25.13 4.72 2.10
N GLN A 293 24.82 5.74 2.90
CA GLN A 293 24.20 5.55 4.22
C GLN A 293 22.79 4.95 4.11
N MET A 294 22.00 5.40 3.13
CA MET A 294 20.66 4.87 2.90
C MET A 294 20.68 3.41 2.43
N LEU A 295 21.64 3.03 1.58
CA LEU A 295 21.79 1.64 1.14
C LEU A 295 22.19 0.70 2.29
N ALA A 296 23.04 1.16 3.22
CA ALA A 296 23.41 0.39 4.41
C ALA A 296 22.22 0.18 5.36
N ASP A 297 21.40 1.21 5.55
CA ASP A 297 20.17 1.10 6.34
C ASP A 297 19.16 0.16 5.65
N LEU A 298 19.04 0.23 4.32
CA LEU A 298 18.19 -0.67 3.56
C LEU A 298 18.61 -2.14 3.71
N ASP A 299 19.92 -2.43 3.70
CA ASP A 299 20.46 -3.78 3.95
C ASP A 299 20.09 -4.27 5.36
N THR A 300 20.11 -3.37 6.35
CA THR A 300 19.66 -3.67 7.72
C THR A 300 18.17 -4.03 7.74
N ILE A 301 17.33 -3.25 7.03
CA ILE A 301 15.88 -3.46 6.98
C ILE A 301 15.53 -4.77 6.28
N ILE A 302 16.20 -5.08 5.17
CA ILE A 302 16.10 -6.37 4.48
C ILE A 302 16.43 -7.52 5.45
N GLY A 303 17.45 -7.35 6.28
CA GLY A 303 17.82 -8.33 7.32
C GLY A 303 16.71 -8.65 8.33
N TYR A 304 15.73 -7.76 8.52
CA TYR A 304 14.60 -8.00 9.43
C TYR A 304 13.56 -8.98 8.87
N TYR A 305 13.54 -9.24 7.57
CA TYR A 305 12.52 -10.05 6.90
C TYR A 305 13.13 -11.25 6.14
N PRO A 306 13.87 -12.14 6.82
CA PRO A 306 14.56 -13.23 6.14
C PRO A 306 13.60 -14.12 5.34
N GLY A 307 14.01 -14.48 4.12
CA GLY A 307 13.24 -15.36 3.23
C GLY A 307 12.11 -14.67 2.45
N LYS A 308 11.94 -13.35 2.55
CA LYS A 308 10.95 -12.60 1.76
C LYS A 308 11.52 -12.13 0.43
N SER A 309 10.64 -11.87 -0.53
CA SER A 309 10.96 -11.10 -1.73
C SER A 309 10.86 -9.60 -1.44
N TYR A 310 11.75 -8.79 -2.00
CA TYR A 310 11.77 -7.35 -1.77
C TYR A 310 11.38 -6.58 -3.01
N LEU A 311 10.50 -5.59 -2.81
CA LEU A 311 10.04 -4.66 -3.82
C LEU A 311 10.40 -3.24 -3.38
N SER A 312 10.54 -2.30 -4.31
CA SER A 312 10.78 -0.89 -3.99
C SER A 312 10.26 0.04 -5.07
N GLY A 313 10.15 1.33 -4.76
CA GLY A 313 9.93 2.42 -5.72
C GLY A 313 11.20 3.22 -6.00
N THR A 314 11.20 4.03 -7.07
CA THR A 314 12.06 5.20 -7.17
C THR A 314 11.60 6.32 -6.27
N GLU A 315 12.52 7.19 -5.86
CA GLU A 315 12.19 8.40 -5.12
C GLU A 315 11.53 9.43 -6.04
N LEU A 316 10.41 9.99 -5.60
CA LEU A 316 9.77 11.10 -6.29
C LEU A 316 10.61 12.38 -6.14
N PRO A 317 10.61 13.28 -7.15
CA PRO A 317 11.34 14.53 -7.05
C PRO A 317 10.78 15.40 -5.92
N LYS A 318 11.63 16.29 -5.38
CA LYS A 318 11.22 17.34 -4.43
C LYS A 318 11.61 18.69 -5.00
N THR A 319 10.67 19.62 -5.08
CA THR A 319 10.89 20.92 -5.71
C THR A 319 10.27 22.06 -4.90
N THR A 320 10.79 23.27 -5.06
CA THR A 320 10.05 24.51 -4.76
C THR A 320 9.46 25.06 -6.05
N SER A 321 8.48 25.95 -5.98
CA SER A 321 7.98 26.67 -7.15
C SER A 321 7.71 28.15 -6.85
N THR A 322 7.85 29.00 -7.87
CA THR A 322 7.40 30.40 -7.88
C THR A 322 6.00 30.59 -8.48
N ASP A 323 5.37 29.53 -8.99
CA ASP A 323 4.05 29.56 -9.67
C ASP A 323 3.07 28.48 -9.18
N SER A 324 3.21 28.00 -7.95
CA SER A 324 2.38 26.93 -7.39
C SER A 324 2.42 25.64 -8.24
N TRP A 325 3.61 25.30 -8.75
CA TRP A 325 3.86 24.12 -9.60
C TRP A 325 3.01 24.06 -10.86
N ALA A 326 2.57 25.22 -11.36
CA ALA A 326 1.78 25.33 -12.60
C ALA A 326 2.61 25.07 -13.86
N THR A 327 3.93 25.23 -13.80
CA THR A 327 4.84 24.92 -14.92
C THR A 327 6.07 24.16 -14.44
N THR A 328 6.73 23.45 -15.35
CA THR A 328 8.03 22.83 -15.07
C THR A 328 9.16 23.86 -15.01
N ALA A 329 9.01 24.97 -15.73
CA ALA A 329 10.01 26.03 -15.83
C ALA A 329 10.28 26.71 -14.49
N ASN A 330 9.23 26.97 -13.71
CA ASN A 330 9.25 27.66 -12.43
C ASN A 330 9.51 26.76 -11.22
N GLN A 331 9.70 25.46 -11.45
CA GLN A 331 10.10 24.53 -10.40
C GLN A 331 11.62 24.52 -10.22
N THR A 332 12.08 24.47 -8.98
CA THR A 332 13.49 24.33 -8.61
C THR A 332 13.68 23.06 -7.77
N PRO A 333 14.45 22.06 -8.24
CA PRO A 333 14.78 20.90 -7.40
C PRO A 333 15.48 21.30 -6.11
N ILE A 334 15.29 20.54 -5.04
CA ILE A 334 16.08 20.71 -3.82
C ILE A 334 17.56 20.40 -4.08
N SER A 335 18.45 20.95 -3.24
CA SER A 335 19.90 20.74 -3.36
C SER A 335 20.35 19.28 -3.32
N GLN A 336 19.54 18.38 -2.74
CA GLN A 336 19.81 16.96 -2.59
C GLN A 336 19.25 16.09 -3.73
N GLU A 337 18.75 16.68 -4.83
CA GLU A 337 18.21 15.91 -5.97
C GLU A 337 19.20 14.86 -6.49
N GLY A 338 20.48 15.20 -6.58
CA GLY A 338 21.51 14.26 -7.04
C GLY A 338 21.61 13.01 -6.16
N VAL A 339 21.43 13.15 -4.85
CA VAL A 339 21.43 12.02 -3.91
C VAL A 339 20.19 11.15 -4.11
N SER A 340 19.03 11.76 -4.32
CA SER A 340 17.77 11.04 -4.62
C SER A 340 17.90 10.20 -5.88
N ARG A 341 18.49 10.76 -6.94
CA ARG A 341 18.76 10.06 -8.20
C ARG A 341 19.75 8.92 -8.01
N ASP A 342 20.86 9.15 -7.31
CA ASP A 342 21.87 8.11 -7.06
C ASP A 342 21.30 6.94 -6.25
N PHE A 343 20.46 7.24 -5.25
CA PHE A 343 19.76 6.21 -4.48
C PHE A 343 18.77 5.44 -5.34
N SER A 344 17.90 6.14 -6.10
CA SER A 344 16.94 5.50 -7.02
C SER A 344 17.63 4.62 -8.06
N ARG A 345 18.75 5.08 -8.62
CA ARG A 345 19.59 4.30 -9.55
C ARG A 345 20.15 3.05 -8.88
N ALA A 346 20.69 3.17 -7.67
CA ALA A 346 21.21 2.03 -6.92
C ALA A 346 20.13 0.99 -6.60
N LYS A 347 18.87 1.42 -6.39
CA LYS A 347 17.73 0.51 -6.25
C LYS A 347 17.41 -0.19 -7.58
N MET A 348 17.25 0.56 -8.66
CA MET A 348 16.89 0.04 -10.00
C MET A 348 17.89 -0.98 -10.56
N TYR A 349 19.18 -0.71 -10.43
CA TYR A 349 20.24 -1.54 -11.03
C TYR A 349 20.96 -2.45 -10.03
N GLY A 350 20.59 -2.38 -8.76
CA GLY A 350 21.08 -3.28 -7.74
C GLY A 350 20.39 -4.64 -7.77
N THR A 351 20.90 -5.59 -6.99
CA THR A 351 20.35 -6.95 -6.88
C THR A 351 19.46 -7.16 -5.64
N ARG A 352 19.25 -6.09 -4.84
CA ARG A 352 18.51 -6.15 -3.56
C ARG A 352 17.04 -6.47 -3.75
N PHE A 353 16.45 -5.96 -4.83
CA PHE A 353 15.02 -6.02 -5.07
C PHE A 353 14.70 -6.96 -6.22
N LYS A 354 13.66 -7.78 -6.04
CA LYS A 354 13.07 -8.56 -7.13
C LYS A 354 12.50 -7.61 -8.20
N ARG A 355 11.93 -6.48 -7.76
CA ARG A 355 11.33 -5.48 -8.64
C ARG A 355 11.48 -4.08 -8.05
N VAL A 356 11.78 -3.11 -8.92
CA VAL A 356 11.73 -1.68 -8.61
C VAL A 356 10.75 -0.99 -9.54
N TYR A 357 9.75 -0.35 -8.95
CA TYR A 357 8.74 0.42 -9.66
C TYR A 357 9.25 1.83 -9.92
N ASP A 358 9.17 2.28 -11.18
CA ASP A 358 9.56 3.63 -11.53
C ASP A 358 8.38 4.60 -11.43
N TRP A 359 8.13 5.08 -10.21
CA TRP A 359 7.07 6.05 -9.94
C TRP A 359 7.30 7.40 -10.64
N THR A 360 8.55 7.74 -10.95
CA THR A 360 8.91 9.00 -11.63
C THR A 360 8.48 9.02 -13.10
N LYS A 361 8.41 7.88 -13.78
CA LYS A 361 7.99 7.81 -15.18
C LYS A 361 6.57 8.33 -15.41
N GLY A 362 5.69 8.05 -14.45
CA GLY A 362 4.30 8.50 -14.45
C GLY A 362 4.13 9.96 -14.02
N ALA A 363 4.79 10.36 -12.93
CA ALA A 363 4.53 11.63 -12.26
C ALA A 363 5.57 12.74 -12.54
N SER A 364 6.73 12.41 -13.09
CA SER A 364 7.83 13.37 -13.23
C SER A 364 8.14 13.69 -14.69
N CYS A 365 8.90 14.76 -14.89
CA CYS A 365 9.49 15.11 -16.18
C CYS A 365 10.98 15.41 -16.02
N PHE A 366 11.76 14.94 -17.00
CA PHE A 366 13.17 15.27 -17.13
C PHE A 366 13.32 16.62 -17.84
N ARG A 367 14.08 17.53 -17.26
CA ARG A 367 14.50 18.78 -17.90
C ARG A 367 15.75 18.56 -18.73
N THR A 368 16.02 19.48 -19.65
CA THR A 368 17.21 19.45 -20.53
C THR A 368 18.52 19.58 -19.77
N ASP A 369 18.48 20.10 -18.54
CA ASP A 369 19.64 20.19 -17.63
C ASP A 369 19.90 18.88 -16.86
N GLY A 370 19.11 17.83 -17.10
CA GLY A 370 19.23 16.54 -16.44
C GLY A 370 18.53 16.44 -15.08
N THR A 371 17.87 17.50 -14.62
CA THR A 371 17.10 17.47 -13.37
C THR A 371 15.71 16.87 -13.56
N ILE A 372 15.18 16.26 -12.50
CA ILE A 372 13.83 15.70 -12.44
C ILE A 372 12.94 16.65 -11.63
N VAL A 373 11.80 17.05 -12.20
CA VAL A 373 10.77 17.85 -11.51
C VAL A 373 9.40 17.19 -11.65
N HIS A 374 8.42 17.66 -10.88
CA HIS A 374 7.05 17.18 -11.00
C HIS A 374 6.44 17.65 -12.32
N LYS A 375 5.56 16.84 -12.90
CA LYS A 375 4.68 17.34 -13.97
C LYS A 375 3.83 18.51 -13.44
N PRO A 376 3.39 19.43 -14.31
CA PRO A 376 2.53 20.53 -13.89
C PRO A 376 1.27 20.07 -13.17
N GLY A 377 0.91 20.74 -12.07
CA GLY A 377 -0.37 20.56 -11.38
C GLY A 377 -0.57 19.26 -10.59
N ILE A 378 0.41 18.36 -10.56
CA ILE A 378 0.29 17.09 -9.82
C ILE A 378 0.83 17.14 -8.38
N THR A 379 1.26 18.31 -7.92
CA THR A 379 1.69 18.57 -6.55
C THR A 379 1.26 19.99 -6.13
N ALA A 380 1.01 20.18 -4.84
CA ALA A 380 0.66 21.48 -4.25
C ALA A 380 1.69 21.99 -3.24
N ASP A 381 2.67 21.16 -2.86
CA ASP A 381 3.72 21.49 -1.90
C ASP A 381 5.13 21.11 -2.40
N GLY A 382 5.22 20.55 -3.59
CA GLY A 382 6.47 20.14 -4.22
C GLY A 382 7.08 18.86 -3.65
N ASN A 383 6.41 18.21 -2.70
CA ASN A 383 6.82 16.94 -2.12
C ASN A 383 5.76 15.86 -2.42
N HIS A 384 4.55 16.09 -1.95
CA HIS A 384 3.44 15.15 -2.05
C HIS A 384 2.68 15.30 -3.36
N LEU A 385 2.16 14.17 -3.87
CA LEU A 385 1.35 14.15 -5.08
C LEU A 385 -0.12 14.45 -4.76
N THR A 386 -0.82 15.04 -5.72
CA THR A 386 -2.29 15.11 -5.72
C THR A 386 -2.89 13.73 -6.07
N ALA A 387 -4.22 13.59 -5.99
CA ALA A 387 -4.92 12.37 -6.43
C ALA A 387 -4.52 11.95 -7.85
N ASP A 388 -4.52 12.92 -8.78
CA ASP A 388 -4.11 12.71 -10.17
C ASP A 388 -2.63 12.33 -10.26
N GLY A 389 -1.76 12.98 -9.48
CA GLY A 389 -0.35 12.64 -9.43
C GLY A 389 -0.10 11.19 -8.99
N TYR A 390 -0.79 10.72 -7.95
CA TYR A 390 -0.69 9.32 -7.50
C TYR A 390 -1.28 8.34 -8.51
N ALA A 391 -2.39 8.68 -9.16
CA ALA A 391 -2.95 7.87 -10.24
C ALA A 391 -1.97 7.76 -11.42
N MET A 392 -1.30 8.87 -11.78
CA MET A 392 -0.27 8.89 -12.81
C MET A 392 0.97 8.08 -12.42
N ALA A 393 1.43 8.18 -11.18
CA ALA A 393 2.53 7.36 -10.67
C ALA A 393 2.19 5.87 -10.73
N ALA A 394 0.99 5.48 -10.27
CA ALA A 394 0.51 4.10 -10.33
C ALA A 394 0.36 3.57 -11.78
N ALA A 395 -0.12 4.41 -12.70
CA ALA A 395 -0.25 4.05 -14.12
C ALA A 395 1.08 4.10 -14.89
N GLY A 396 2.08 4.80 -14.35
CA GLY A 396 3.40 4.98 -14.94
C GLY A 396 4.23 3.70 -15.01
N GLU A 397 3.78 2.61 -14.37
CA GLU A 397 4.40 1.31 -14.49
C GLU A 397 4.17 0.72 -15.88
N ARG A 398 5.09 1.02 -16.79
CA ARG A 398 5.59 -0.02 -17.69
C ARG A 398 6.90 -0.46 -17.10
N GLN A 399 7.04 -1.77 -16.81
CA GLN A 399 8.33 -2.42 -16.65
C GLN A 399 9.30 -1.69 -17.56
N SER A 400 10.34 -1.06 -17.01
CA SER A 400 11.48 -0.79 -17.88
C SER A 400 12.00 -2.19 -18.19
N PRO A 401 11.88 -2.73 -19.41
CA PRO A 401 12.91 -3.64 -19.80
C PRO A 401 14.22 -2.88 -19.55
N LEU A 402 15.20 -3.58 -19.04
CA LEU A 402 16.59 -3.15 -19.03
C LEU A 402 16.90 -2.29 -20.28
N PHE A 403 17.87 -1.38 -20.15
CA PHE A 403 18.46 -0.51 -21.19
C PHE A 403 17.94 0.93 -21.22
N TYR A 404 18.71 1.83 -20.59
CA TYR A 404 19.11 3.09 -21.22
C TYR A 404 20.43 2.88 -21.95
#